data_AF-A0A2G5USF5-F1
#
_entry.id   AF-A0A2G5USF5-F1
#
_cell.length_a   1.000
_cell.length_b   1.000
_cell.length_c   1.000
_cell.angle_alpha   90.00
_cell.angle_beta   90.00
_cell.angle_gamma   90.00
#
_symmetry.space_group_name_H-M   'P 1'
#
loop_
_entity.id
_entity.type
_entity.pdbx_description
1 polymer ?
#
loop_
_entity_poly.entity_id
_entity_poly.type
_entity_poly.pdbx_seq_one_letter_code
_entity_poly.pdbx_strand_id
1 'polypeptide(L)'
;MAENKVNITDNLETLKEGEVVTDEKTGKKYRVKKNIMPHYSAGGPHGLGDPEDRTLRKIEADVIIPNRMNTQIERVECNESYMGLITCFRTDGAVSGLNTCKPALELFNRCKYEKFHDPAFRTKITDEYIAERSAARASGMTSQQRKLEEYRDWKKNNESK
;
A
#
# COMPACT_ATOMS: atom_id res chain seq x y z
N MET A 1 41.26 16.88 -2.57
CA MET A 1 39.80 16.92 -2.75
C MET A 1 39.24 15.77 -1.92
N ALA A 2 38.47 16.06 -0.87
CA ALA A 2 37.95 15.02 0.01
C ALA A 2 36.83 14.26 -0.73
N GLU A 3 36.97 12.95 -0.89
CA GLU A 3 35.91 12.10 -1.43
C GLU A 3 34.87 11.89 -0.32
N ASN A 4 33.73 12.57 -0.44
CA ASN A 4 32.58 12.33 0.44
C ASN A 4 31.97 10.97 0.05
N LYS A 5 32.27 9.98 0.89
CA LYS A 5 31.70 8.64 0.84
C LYS A 5 30.40 8.64 1.63
N VAL A 6 29.30 8.24 1.00
CA VAL A 6 27.96 8.26 1.60
C VAL A 6 27.23 7.00 1.16
N ASN A 7 26.50 6.34 2.07
CA ASN A 7 25.60 5.27 1.68
C ASN A 7 24.35 5.89 1.04
N ILE A 8 23.90 5.33 -0.09
CA ILE A 8 22.73 5.85 -0.84
C ILE A 8 21.46 5.94 0.03
N THR A 9 21.41 5.16 1.12
CA THR A 9 20.31 5.14 2.12
C THR A 9 20.37 6.24 3.18
N ASP A 10 21.43 7.06 3.23
CA ASP A 10 21.58 8.10 4.25
C ASP A 10 20.79 9.37 3.90
N ASN A 11 20.54 10.22 4.89
CA ASN A 11 19.91 11.53 4.70
C ASN A 11 20.78 12.44 3.80
N LEU A 12 20.42 12.53 2.52
CA LEU A 12 21.11 13.34 1.49
C LEU A 12 20.84 14.86 1.60
N GLU A 13 20.13 15.33 2.64
CA GLU A 13 19.73 16.74 2.81
C GLU A 13 20.94 17.69 2.93
N THR A 14 22.02 17.21 3.54
CA THR A 14 23.24 17.97 3.83
C THR A 14 24.11 18.21 2.59
N LEU A 15 23.91 17.43 1.53
CA LEU A 15 24.72 17.52 0.30
C LEU A 15 24.31 18.73 -0.54
N LYS A 16 25.26 19.32 -1.27
CA LYS A 16 24.98 20.45 -2.17
C LYS A 16 24.55 19.98 -3.54
N GLU A 17 23.72 20.77 -4.22
CA GLU A 17 23.34 20.47 -5.60
C GLU A 17 24.58 20.44 -6.50
N GLY A 18 24.71 19.38 -7.31
CA GLY A 18 25.84 19.17 -8.20
C GLY A 18 27.07 18.53 -7.56
N GLU A 19 27.06 18.24 -6.26
CA GLU A 19 28.13 17.48 -5.59
C GLU A 19 28.22 16.05 -6.15
N VAL A 20 29.44 15.53 -6.31
CA VAL A 20 29.68 14.17 -6.81
C VAL A 20 29.97 13.27 -5.62
N VAL A 21 29.03 12.38 -5.31
CA VAL A 21 29.12 11.43 -4.21
C VAL A 21 29.53 10.07 -4.76
N THR A 22 30.43 9.39 -4.06
CA THR A 22 30.84 8.03 -4.40
C THR A 22 30.19 7.06 -3.41
N ASP A 23 29.41 6.13 -3.91
CA ASP A 23 28.78 5.10 -3.09
C ASP A 23 29.83 4.11 -2.55
N GLU A 24 29.82 3.87 -1.24
CA GLU A 24 30.77 2.98 -0.57
C GLU A 24 30.62 1.52 -1.01
N LYS A 25 29.40 1.10 -1.33
CA LYS A 25 29.10 -0.31 -1.64
C LYS A 25 29.33 -0.66 -3.10
N THR A 26 29.04 0.27 -4.01
CA THR A 26 29.11 0.01 -5.45
C THR A 26 30.27 0.72 -6.15
N GLY A 27 30.94 1.68 -5.49
CA GLY A 27 32.00 2.49 -6.08
C GLY A 27 31.52 3.43 -7.20
N LYS A 28 30.20 3.50 -7.44
CA LYS A 28 29.61 4.32 -8.49
C LYS A 28 29.55 5.78 -8.04
N LYS A 29 29.82 6.69 -8.98
CA LYS A 29 29.75 8.14 -8.77
C LYS A 29 28.37 8.66 -9.18
N TYR A 30 27.72 9.37 -8.27
CA TYR A 30 26.41 9.97 -8.48
C TYR A 30 26.51 11.48 -8.36
N ARG A 31 25.80 12.20 -9.22
CA ARG A 31 25.66 13.65 -9.11
C ARG A 31 24.38 13.99 -8.36
N VAL A 32 24.51 14.72 -7.26
CA VAL A 32 23.38 15.14 -6.45
C VAL A 32 22.49 16.08 -7.26
N LYS A 33 21.24 15.69 -7.46
CA LYS A 33 20.17 16.55 -7.99
C LYS A 33 19.17 16.81 -6.88
N LYS A 34 18.94 18.08 -6.53
CA LYS A 34 17.87 18.46 -5.61
C LYS A 34 16.59 18.65 -6.40
N ASN A 35 15.52 18.01 -5.95
CA ASN A 35 14.17 18.15 -6.45
C ASN A 35 13.31 18.82 -5.38
N ILE A 36 12.26 19.53 -5.81
CA ILE A 36 11.32 20.22 -4.90
C ILE A 36 10.53 19.20 -4.06
N MET A 37 10.37 17.99 -4.57
CA MET A 37 9.72 16.89 -3.87
C MET A 37 10.71 16.11 -2.99
N PRO A 38 10.29 15.67 -1.78
CA PRO A 38 11.11 14.84 -0.91
C PRO A 38 11.57 13.53 -1.57
N HIS A 39 12.72 13.01 -1.15
CA HIS A 39 13.32 11.78 -1.67
C HIS A 39 12.36 10.58 -1.63
N TYR A 40 11.58 10.45 -0.55
CA TYR A 40 10.58 9.37 -0.40
C TYR A 40 9.41 9.47 -1.40
N SER A 41 9.20 10.63 -2.04
CA SER A 41 8.11 10.85 -3.00
C SER A 41 8.57 10.77 -4.46
N ALA A 42 9.77 11.25 -4.77
CA ALA A 42 10.26 11.40 -6.14
C ALA A 42 11.61 10.71 -6.43
N GLY A 43 12.12 9.95 -5.47
CA GLY A 43 13.33 9.14 -5.61
C GLY A 43 13.08 7.75 -6.20
N GLY A 44 14.07 6.87 -6.02
CA GLY A 44 14.01 5.47 -6.45
C GLY A 44 14.27 5.25 -7.95
N PRO A 45 14.39 3.97 -8.37
CA PRO A 45 14.79 3.60 -9.73
C PRO A 45 13.78 4.00 -10.81
N HIS A 46 12.49 4.08 -10.44
CA HIS A 46 11.39 4.42 -11.35
C HIS A 46 10.74 5.78 -11.04
N GLY A 47 11.34 6.60 -10.16
CA GLY A 47 10.79 7.91 -9.77
C GLY A 47 9.47 7.84 -8.98
N LEU A 48 9.17 6.68 -8.38
CA LEU A 48 7.95 6.42 -7.59
C LEU A 48 8.19 6.54 -6.07
N GLY A 49 9.38 6.99 -5.68
CA GLY A 49 9.84 7.01 -4.30
C GLY A 49 10.79 5.85 -3.99
N ASP A 50 11.41 5.93 -2.82
CA ASP A 50 12.37 4.94 -2.33
C ASP A 50 11.67 3.60 -1.97
N PRO A 51 12.09 2.45 -2.54
CA PRO A 51 11.54 1.14 -2.21
C PRO A 51 11.73 0.74 -0.74
N GLU A 52 12.79 1.19 -0.09
CA GLU A 52 13.14 0.80 1.29
C GLU A 52 12.48 1.70 2.35
N ASP A 53 11.83 2.78 1.92
CA ASP A 53 11.11 3.69 2.80
C ASP A 53 9.85 3.03 3.39
N ARG A 54 9.85 2.89 4.72
CA ARG A 54 8.75 2.35 5.54
C ARG A 54 7.86 3.42 6.18
N THR A 55 8.11 4.70 5.91
CA THR A 55 7.30 5.77 6.49
C THR A 55 5.89 5.78 5.89
N LEU A 56 4.90 6.15 6.70
CA LEU A 56 3.52 6.33 6.26
C LEU A 56 3.23 7.81 6.05
N ARG A 57 2.67 8.13 4.87
CA ARG A 57 2.12 9.45 4.59
C ARG A 57 0.79 9.60 5.32
N LYS A 58 0.39 10.83 5.66
CA LYS A 58 -0.89 11.11 6.34
C LYS A 58 -2.08 10.49 5.61
N ILE A 59 -2.13 10.64 4.28
CA ILE A 59 -3.20 10.05 3.45
C ILE A 59 -3.20 8.52 3.56
N GLU A 60 -2.03 7.88 3.66
CA GLU A 60 -1.95 6.43 3.79
C GLU A 60 -2.46 5.97 5.16
N ALA A 61 -2.02 6.66 6.22
CA ALA A 61 -2.38 6.36 7.60
C ALA A 61 -3.86 6.61 7.93
N ASP A 62 -4.44 7.67 7.35
CA ASP A 62 -5.78 8.16 7.72
C ASP A 62 -6.87 7.69 6.75
N VAL A 63 -6.53 7.35 5.51
CA VAL A 63 -7.51 6.98 4.47
C VAL A 63 -7.25 5.59 3.92
N ILE A 64 -6.04 5.33 3.39
CA ILE A 64 -5.79 4.09 2.64
C ILE A 64 -5.82 2.86 3.54
N ILE A 65 -5.09 2.90 4.67
CA ILE A 65 -5.05 1.78 5.62
C ILE A 65 -6.44 1.53 6.22
N PRO A 66 -7.17 2.54 6.75
CA PRO A 66 -8.55 2.37 7.19
C PRO A 66 -9.50 1.77 6.15
N ASN A 67 -9.41 2.20 4.89
CA ASN A 67 -10.25 1.65 3.82
C ASN A 67 -9.92 0.19 3.51
N ARG A 68 -8.62 -0.18 3.54
CA ARG A 68 -8.18 -1.57 3.38
C ARG A 68 -8.62 -2.43 4.55
N MET A 69 -8.52 -1.93 5.78
CA MET A 69 -9.04 -2.59 6.98
C MET A 69 -10.54 -2.85 6.85
N ASN A 70 -11.34 -1.85 6.48
CA ASN A 70 -12.78 -2.01 6.25
C ASN A 70 -13.09 -3.06 5.20
N THR A 71 -12.38 -3.02 4.06
CA THR A 71 -12.56 -4.00 2.99
C THR A 71 -12.26 -5.43 3.49
N GLN A 72 -11.22 -5.60 4.31
CA GLN A 72 -10.91 -6.92 4.86
C GLN A 72 -11.90 -7.39 5.92
N ILE A 73 -12.34 -6.47 6.78
CA ILE A 73 -13.38 -6.75 7.77
C ILE A 73 -14.65 -7.24 7.08
N GLU A 74 -15.09 -6.56 6.03
CA GLU A 74 -16.31 -6.90 5.29
C GLU A 74 -16.18 -8.20 4.50
N ARG A 75 -14.99 -8.50 3.97
CA ARG A 75 -14.77 -9.68 3.11
C ARG A 75 -14.44 -10.95 3.87
N VAL A 76 -13.72 -10.86 4.98
CA VAL A 76 -13.17 -12.04 5.67
C VAL A 76 -13.61 -12.09 7.13
N GLU A 77 -13.25 -11.11 7.95
CA GLU A 77 -13.41 -11.22 9.42
C GLU A 77 -14.87 -11.22 9.88
N CYS A 78 -15.68 -10.31 9.33
CA CYS A 78 -17.09 -10.13 9.68
C CYS A 78 -18.00 -10.47 8.50
N ASN A 79 -17.53 -11.35 7.60
CA ASN A 79 -18.25 -11.72 6.38
C ASN A 79 -19.65 -12.29 6.70
N GLU A 80 -19.74 -13.17 7.69
CA GLU A 80 -21.00 -13.82 8.07
C GLU A 80 -22.07 -12.81 8.50
N SER A 81 -21.73 -11.90 9.42
CA SER A 81 -22.64 -10.85 9.87
C SER A 81 -22.99 -9.87 8.75
N TYR A 82 -22.03 -9.56 7.87
CA TYR A 82 -22.25 -8.71 6.70
C TYR A 82 -23.20 -9.36 5.68
N MET A 83 -23.03 -10.66 5.41
CA MET A 83 -23.91 -11.41 4.53
C MET A 83 -25.31 -11.59 5.13
N GLY A 84 -25.41 -11.75 6.46
CA GLY A 84 -26.69 -11.73 7.17
C GLY A 84 -27.43 -10.41 7.00
N LEU A 85 -26.71 -9.29 7.10
CA LEU A 85 -27.26 -7.95 6.86
C LEU A 85 -27.73 -7.78 5.41
N ILE A 86 -26.90 -8.16 4.43
CA ILE A 86 -27.27 -8.12 3.00
C ILE A 86 -28.52 -8.97 2.74
N THR A 87 -28.59 -10.15 3.34
CA THR A 87 -29.73 -11.06 3.16
C THR A 87 -31.01 -10.43 3.69
N CYS A 88 -30.96 -9.81 4.86
CA CYS A 88 -32.11 -9.07 5.40
C CYS A 88 -32.56 -7.92 4.49
N PHE A 89 -31.62 -7.12 3.96
CA PHE A 89 -31.97 -6.05 3.02
C PHE A 89 -32.57 -6.57 1.71
N ARG A 90 -32.17 -7.78 1.28
CA ARG A 90 -32.73 -8.43 0.09
C ARG A 90 -34.14 -8.97 0.34
N THR A 91 -34.46 -9.45 1.54
CA THR A 91 -35.79 -9.99 1.86
C THR A 91 -36.82 -8.89 2.13
N ASP A 92 -36.45 -7.90 2.92
CA ASP A 92 -37.40 -6.91 3.45
C ASP A 92 -37.52 -5.67 2.55
N GLY A 93 -36.65 -5.55 1.56
CA GLY A 93 -36.58 -4.42 0.64
C GLY A 93 -35.94 -3.17 1.26
N ALA A 94 -35.48 -2.26 0.41
CA ALA A 94 -34.65 -1.12 0.85
C ALA A 94 -35.37 -0.13 1.79
N VAL A 95 -36.70 -0.03 1.72
CA VAL A 95 -37.47 0.95 2.53
C VAL A 95 -37.81 0.39 3.91
N SER A 96 -38.34 -0.83 3.99
CA SER A 96 -38.68 -1.48 5.27
C SER A 96 -37.45 -2.03 5.99
N GLY A 97 -36.45 -2.51 5.23
CA GLY A 97 -35.20 -3.08 5.73
C GLY A 97 -34.39 -2.16 6.63
N LEU A 98 -34.50 -0.83 6.46
CA LEU A 98 -33.83 0.14 7.33
C LEU A 98 -34.27 0.02 8.80
N ASN A 99 -35.51 -0.39 9.04
CA ASN A 99 -36.04 -0.57 10.39
C ASN A 99 -35.95 -2.02 10.86
N THR A 100 -36.24 -2.99 10.00
CA THR A 100 -36.29 -4.41 10.37
C THR A 100 -34.90 -5.04 10.49
N CYS A 101 -33.91 -4.57 9.73
CA CYS A 101 -32.54 -5.12 9.73
C CYS A 101 -31.60 -4.48 10.75
N LYS A 102 -32.12 -3.61 11.65
CA LYS A 102 -31.35 -3.04 12.78
C LYS A 102 -30.56 -4.06 13.61
N PRO A 103 -31.12 -5.21 14.03
CA PRO A 103 -30.36 -6.18 14.82
C PRO A 103 -29.19 -6.80 14.03
N ALA A 104 -29.39 -7.07 12.73
CA ALA A 104 -28.31 -7.56 11.87
C ALA A 104 -27.21 -6.50 11.68
N LEU A 105 -27.61 -5.22 11.59
CA LEU A 105 -26.68 -4.10 11.49
C LEU A 105 -25.87 -3.90 12.78
N GLU A 106 -26.50 -4.03 13.94
CA GLU A 106 -25.83 -3.95 15.25
C GLU A 106 -24.77 -5.05 15.41
N LEU A 107 -25.10 -6.29 15.00
CA LEU A 107 -24.16 -7.40 15.02
C LEU A 107 -22.92 -7.12 14.15
N PHE A 108 -23.15 -6.65 12.91
CA PHE A 108 -22.07 -6.28 12.00
C PHE A 108 -21.24 -5.11 12.54
N ASN A 109 -21.88 -4.06 13.06
CA ASN A 109 -21.19 -2.90 13.61
C ASN A 109 -20.34 -3.25 14.83
N ARG A 110 -20.81 -4.17 15.68
CA ARG A 110 -20.03 -4.67 16.81
C ARG A 110 -18.76 -5.38 16.35
N CYS A 111 -18.90 -6.35 15.43
CA CYS A 111 -17.74 -7.07 14.88
C CYS A 111 -16.75 -6.11 14.21
N LYS A 112 -17.27 -5.18 13.40
CA LYS A 112 -16.47 -4.14 12.73
C LYS A 112 -15.72 -3.26 13.73
N TYR A 113 -16.39 -2.82 14.80
CA TYR A 113 -15.79 -1.99 15.84
C TYR A 113 -14.64 -2.72 16.55
N GLU A 114 -14.87 -3.96 16.99
CA GLU A 114 -13.87 -4.78 17.68
C GLU A 114 -12.62 -4.99 16.81
N LYS A 115 -12.78 -5.34 15.53
CA LYS A 115 -11.67 -5.57 14.60
C LYS A 115 -10.95 -4.29 14.19
N PHE A 116 -11.68 -3.19 14.02
CA PHE A 116 -11.06 -1.92 13.59
C PHE A 116 -10.18 -1.29 14.69
N HIS A 117 -10.50 -1.55 15.96
CA HIS A 117 -9.70 -1.08 17.10
C HIS A 117 -8.57 -2.05 17.49
N ASP A 118 -8.46 -3.20 16.83
CA ASP A 118 -7.36 -4.14 17.07
C ASP A 118 -6.04 -3.60 16.48
N PRO A 119 -5.03 -3.26 17.32
CA PRO A 119 -3.76 -2.74 16.84
C PRO A 119 -2.99 -3.79 16.03
N ALA A 120 -3.12 -5.08 16.34
CA ALA A 120 -2.43 -6.14 15.61
C ALA A 120 -2.98 -6.25 14.18
N PHE A 121 -4.30 -6.12 14.03
CA PHE A 121 -4.95 -6.08 12.72
C PHE A 121 -4.49 -4.87 11.90
N ARG A 122 -4.43 -3.68 12.51
CA ARG A 122 -3.91 -2.47 11.83
C ARG A 122 -2.46 -2.65 11.37
N THR A 123 -1.58 -3.20 12.21
CA THR A 123 -0.17 -3.44 11.85
C THR A 123 -0.08 -4.42 10.68
N LYS A 124 -0.82 -5.52 10.71
CA LYS A 124 -0.83 -6.50 9.61
C LYS A 124 -1.20 -5.87 8.27
N ILE A 125 -2.30 -5.11 8.22
CA ILE A 125 -2.75 -4.44 6.98
C ILE A 125 -1.75 -3.37 6.53
N THR A 126 -1.10 -2.69 7.50
CA THR A 126 -0.06 -1.71 7.23
C THR A 126 1.16 -2.36 6.57
N ASP A 127 1.62 -3.49 7.10
CA ASP A 127 2.76 -4.23 6.57
C ASP A 127 2.48 -4.76 5.15
N GLU A 128 1.28 -5.30 4.92
CA GLU A 128 0.82 -5.72 3.59
C GLU A 128 0.83 -4.54 2.60
N TYR A 129 0.36 -3.36 3.03
CA TYR A 129 0.38 -2.15 2.20
C TYR A 129 1.80 -1.67 1.89
N ILE A 130 2.69 -1.64 2.89
CA ILE A 130 4.09 -1.23 2.71
C ILE A 130 4.82 -2.20 1.77
N ALA A 131 4.59 -3.50 1.90
CA ALA A 131 5.16 -4.51 1.01
C ALA A 131 4.67 -4.38 -0.44
N GLU A 132 3.38 -4.11 -0.66
CA GLU A 132 2.85 -3.84 -2.00
C GLU A 132 3.47 -2.56 -2.60
N ARG A 133 3.59 -1.51 -1.77
CA ARG A 133 4.19 -0.23 -2.16
C ARG A 133 5.67 -0.37 -2.51
N SER A 134 6.47 -1.08 -1.70
CA SER A 134 7.89 -1.30 -1.96
C SER A 134 8.08 -2.08 -3.26
N ALA A 135 7.27 -3.12 -3.49
CA ALA A 135 7.29 -3.89 -4.73
C ALA A 135 6.95 -3.02 -5.95
N ALA A 136 5.95 -2.12 -5.84
CA ALA A 136 5.58 -1.22 -6.92
C ALA A 136 6.65 -0.17 -7.21
N ARG A 137 7.32 0.36 -6.17
CA ARG A 137 8.45 1.29 -6.31
C ARG A 137 9.68 0.63 -6.92
N ALA A 138 9.95 -0.62 -6.56
CA ALA A 138 11.06 -1.41 -7.08
C ALA A 138 10.84 -1.85 -8.52
N SER A 139 9.64 -2.33 -8.86
CA SER A 139 9.35 -2.88 -10.20
C SER A 139 8.77 -1.86 -11.18
N GLY A 140 8.36 -0.68 -10.72
CA GLY A 140 7.69 0.33 -11.55
C GLY A 140 6.25 -0.03 -11.95
N MET A 141 5.69 -1.11 -11.40
CA MET A 141 4.40 -1.68 -11.82
C MET A 141 3.52 -2.00 -10.62
N THR A 142 2.23 -1.73 -10.74
CA THR A 142 1.24 -2.10 -9.72
C THR A 142 1.04 -3.62 -9.66
N SER A 143 0.48 -4.10 -8.55
CA SER A 143 0.12 -5.52 -8.38
C SER A 143 -0.81 -6.04 -9.49
N GLN A 144 -1.72 -5.19 -9.98
CA GLN A 144 -2.62 -5.54 -11.08
C GLN A 144 -1.91 -5.58 -12.44
N GLN A 145 -1.01 -4.62 -12.71
CA GLN A 145 -0.22 -4.61 -13.93
C GLN A 145 0.67 -5.84 -14.04
N ARG A 146 1.31 -6.22 -12.93
CA ARG A 146 2.14 -7.43 -12.86
C ARG A 146 1.35 -8.70 -13.18
N LYS A 147 0.18 -8.87 -12.56
CA LYS A 147 -0.73 -9.99 -12.87
C LYS A 147 -1.20 -10.01 -14.33
N LEU A 148 -1.45 -8.85 -14.91
CA LEU A 148 -1.85 -8.74 -16.31
C LEU A 148 -0.71 -9.12 -17.26
N GLU A 149 0.52 -8.73 -16.94
CA GLU A 149 1.72 -9.11 -17.68
C GLU A 149 2.00 -10.62 -17.58
N GLU A 150 1.93 -11.18 -16.37
CA GLU A 150 2.01 -12.63 -16.13
C GLU A 150 0.96 -13.39 -16.97
N TYR A 151 -0.28 -12.91 -17.02
CA TYR A 151 -1.33 -13.49 -17.85
C TYR A 151 -1.02 -13.39 -19.35
N ARG A 152 -0.50 -12.24 -19.81
CA ARG A 152 -0.12 -12.05 -21.23
C ARG A 152 1.01 -13.00 -21.62
N ASP A 153 1.99 -13.20 -20.74
CA ASP A 153 3.12 -14.09 -21.00
C ASP A 153 2.70 -15.56 -20.95
N TRP A 154 1.84 -15.92 -19.99
CA TRP A 154 1.18 -17.23 -19.98
C TRP A 154 0.43 -17.49 -21.29
N LYS A 155 -0.34 -16.51 -21.77
CA LYS A 155 -1.11 -16.65 -23.01
C LYS A 155 -0.21 -16.88 -24.22
N LYS A 156 0.85 -16.06 -24.38
CA LYS A 156 1.83 -16.22 -25.47
C LYS A 156 2.44 -17.62 -25.48
N ASN A 157 2.85 -18.12 -24.31
CA ASN A 157 3.52 -19.42 -24.17
C ASN A 157 2.61 -20.62 -24.46
N ASN A 158 1.29 -20.47 -24.31
CA ASN A 158 0.32 -21.52 -24.59
C ASN A 158 -0.24 -21.44 -26.02
N GLU A 159 -0.33 -20.24 -26.62
CA GLU A 159 -0.71 -20.09 -28.04
C GLU A 159 0.46 -20.41 -28.99
N SER A 160 1.70 -20.32 -28.53
CA SER A 160 2.89 -20.70 -29.31
C SER A 160 3.20 -22.21 -29.26
N LYS A 161 2.34 -23.03 -28.66
CA LYS A 161 2.43 -24.49 -28.60
C LYS A 161 1.33 -25.12 -29.45
#